data_AF-A0A0M9CI10-F1
#
_entry.id   AF-A0A0M9CI10-F1
#
_cell.length_a   1.000
_cell.length_b   1.000
_cell.length_c   1.000
_cell.angle_alpha   90.00
_cell.angle_beta   90.00
_cell.angle_gamma   90.00
#
_symmetry.space_group_name_H-M   'P 1'
#
loop_
_entity.id
_entity.type
_entity.pdbx_description
1 polymer ?
#
loop_
_entity_poly.entity_id
_entity_poly.type
_entity_poly.pdbx_seq_one_letter_code
_entity_poly.pdbx_strand_id
1 'polypeptide(L)'
;MENEIRNSENFINSKLRNKKPFSTPDNYFDSLEDRFSAKLAEDKFSKENPFKVSDTYFENLEDDIFAKIVSEKKEVKVISLKDRLFKVIPFAAAASVVLFLGLNTFNFSTENTASLDSLSDDDIEYWLDSNTLHTSDIASVLEEDILDENAFYFADIEDESIEDYINTDDNSYLLNELKE
;
A
#
# COMPACT_ATOMS: atom_id res chain seq x y z
N MET A 1 34.04 -76.96 6.32
CA MET A 1 32.87 -76.09 6.08
C MET A 1 32.09 -76.08 7.38
N GLU A 2 32.08 -74.94 8.06
CA GLU A 2 31.37 -74.77 9.34
C GLU A 2 29.86 -74.74 9.08
N ASN A 3 29.12 -75.58 9.80
CA ASN A 3 27.66 -75.64 9.69
C ASN A 3 27.07 -74.45 10.44
N GLU A 4 26.56 -73.46 9.72
CA GLU A 4 25.83 -72.35 10.34
C GLU A 4 24.53 -72.85 10.98
N ILE A 5 24.45 -72.81 12.31
CA ILE A 5 23.26 -73.17 13.07
C ILE A 5 22.19 -72.11 12.77
N ARG A 6 21.09 -72.50 12.13
CA ARG A 6 20.00 -71.61 11.65
C ARG A 6 19.36 -70.75 12.74
N ASN A 7 19.49 -71.12 14.01
CA ASN A 7 18.94 -70.38 15.16
C ASN A 7 20.04 -69.67 15.98
N SER A 8 21.28 -69.64 15.50
CA SER A 8 22.34 -68.90 16.18
C SER A 8 22.14 -67.39 16.04
N GLU A 9 22.52 -66.66 17.08
CA GLU A 9 22.46 -65.19 17.10
C GLU A 9 23.22 -64.58 15.91
N ASN A 10 24.39 -65.14 15.58
CA ASN A 10 25.21 -64.71 14.45
C ASN A 10 24.49 -64.87 13.10
N PHE A 11 23.76 -65.98 12.90
CA PHE A 11 22.99 -66.22 11.68
C PHE A 11 21.78 -65.26 11.56
N ILE A 12 21.09 -65.01 12.68
CA ILE A 12 19.95 -64.10 12.70
C ILE A 12 20.41 -62.66 12.43
N ASN A 13 21.49 -62.21 13.07
CA ASN A 13 22.04 -60.86 12.86
C ASN A 13 22.59 -60.66 11.44
N SER A 14 23.20 -61.69 10.83
CA SER A 14 23.68 -61.61 9.44
C SER A 14 22.53 -61.47 8.44
N LYS A 15 21.40 -62.16 8.67
CA LYS A 15 20.19 -62.03 7.84
C LYS A 15 19.47 -60.71 8.03
N LEU A 16 19.42 -60.19 9.26
CA LEU A 16 18.73 -58.94 9.59
C LEU A 16 19.56 -57.68 9.31
N ARG A 17 20.85 -57.84 8.97
CA ARG A 17 21.77 -56.74 8.62
C ARG A 17 21.75 -55.63 9.68
N ASN A 18 21.81 -56.01 10.96
CA ASN A 18 21.78 -55.12 12.13
C ASN A 18 20.55 -54.19 12.23
N LYS A 19 19.50 -54.41 11.44
CA LYS A 19 18.21 -53.76 11.69
C LYS A 19 17.54 -54.48 12.84
N LYS A 20 16.90 -53.75 13.76
CA LYS A 20 16.02 -54.31 14.79
C LYS A 20 14.60 -54.40 14.20
N PRO A 21 14.21 -55.50 13.53
CA PRO A 21 12.87 -55.61 12.93
C PRO A 21 11.76 -55.63 13.97
N PHE A 22 12.10 -55.94 15.23
CA PHE A 22 11.19 -56.01 16.36
C PHE A 22 11.56 -54.95 17.39
N SER A 23 11.35 -53.68 17.04
CA SER A 23 11.44 -52.56 17.98
C SER A 23 10.04 -52.04 18.27
N THR A 24 9.74 -51.81 19.54
CA THR A 24 8.56 -51.04 19.92
C THR A 24 8.84 -49.55 19.70
N PRO A 25 7.80 -48.73 19.48
CA PRO A 25 7.93 -47.28 19.54
C PRO A 25 8.49 -46.82 20.88
N ASP A 26 9.11 -45.65 20.89
CA ASP A 26 9.53 -44.99 22.12
C ASP A 26 8.31 -44.78 23.04
N ASN A 27 8.49 -45.01 24.34
CA ASN A 27 7.46 -44.88 25.38
C ASN A 27 6.24 -45.80 25.21
N TYR A 28 6.35 -46.88 24.42
CA TYR A 28 5.26 -47.86 24.24
C TYR A 28 4.78 -48.47 25.56
N PHE A 29 5.70 -48.76 26.48
CA PHE A 29 5.40 -49.38 27.76
C PHE A 29 4.91 -48.40 28.82
N ASP A 30 5.22 -47.11 28.68
CA ASP A 30 4.89 -46.07 29.67
C ASP A 30 3.38 -45.89 29.85
N SER A 31 2.59 -46.13 28.80
CA SER A 31 1.12 -46.02 28.81
C SER A 31 0.39 -47.36 28.73
N LEU A 32 1.12 -48.48 28.74
CA LEU A 32 0.54 -49.81 28.49
C LEU A 32 -0.44 -50.21 29.60
N GLU A 33 -0.08 -49.96 30.86
CA GLU A 33 -0.90 -50.28 32.03
C GLU A 33 -2.19 -49.46 32.06
N ASP A 34 -2.10 -48.17 31.77
CA ASP A 34 -3.26 -47.28 31.67
C ASP A 34 -4.21 -47.73 30.57
N ARG A 35 -3.68 -48.04 29.37
CA ARG A 35 -4.47 -48.51 28.23
C ARG A 35 -5.13 -49.85 28.50
N PHE A 36 -4.43 -50.76 29.17
CA PHE A 36 -4.99 -52.06 29.56
C PHE A 36 -6.12 -51.89 30.58
N SER A 37 -5.90 -51.06 31.60
CA SER A 37 -6.88 -50.77 32.65
C SER A 37 -8.12 -50.07 32.07
N ALA A 38 -7.93 -49.09 31.18
CA ALA A 38 -9.02 -48.40 30.49
C ALA A 38 -9.87 -49.37 29.67
N LYS A 39 -9.25 -50.30 28.95
CA LYS A 39 -9.96 -51.31 28.15
C LYS A 39 -10.73 -52.32 29.02
N LEU A 40 -10.16 -52.72 30.16
CA LEU A 40 -10.85 -53.59 31.12
C LEU A 40 -12.04 -52.88 31.78
N ALA A 41 -11.95 -51.57 32.00
CA ALA A 41 -13.06 -50.75 32.47
C ALA A 41 -14.12 -50.56 31.38
N GLU A 42 -13.70 -50.41 30.12
CA GLU A 42 -14.60 -50.28 28.96
C GLU A 42 -15.51 -51.49 28.80
N ASP A 43 -14.95 -52.71 28.93
CA ASP A 43 -15.71 -53.97 28.83
C ASP A 43 -16.78 -54.13 29.93
N LYS A 44 -16.72 -53.34 31.01
CA LYS A 44 -17.74 -53.32 32.08
C LYS A 44 -18.91 -52.38 31.79
N PHE A 45 -18.80 -51.49 30.80
CA PHE A 45 -19.93 -50.65 30.41
C PHE A 45 -20.97 -51.46 29.65
N SER A 46 -22.24 -51.10 29.83
CA SER A 46 -23.32 -51.70 29.05
C SER A 46 -23.11 -51.38 27.57
N LYS A 47 -23.18 -52.42 26.72
CA LYS A 47 -23.18 -52.26 25.26
C LYS A 47 -24.53 -51.79 24.73
N GLU A 48 -25.53 -51.68 25.60
CA GLU A 48 -26.82 -51.13 25.26
C GLU A 48 -26.69 -49.62 25.07
N ASN A 49 -27.30 -49.10 24.00
CA ASN A 49 -27.29 -47.68 23.71
C ASN A 49 -28.03 -46.94 24.84
N PRO A 50 -27.35 -46.10 25.66
CA PRO A 50 -27.99 -45.36 26.73
C PRO A 50 -28.86 -44.21 26.21
N PHE A 51 -28.73 -43.86 24.91
CA PHE A 51 -29.48 -42.80 24.27
C PHE A 51 -30.81 -43.36 23.77
N LYS A 52 -31.85 -43.19 24.58
CA LYS A 52 -33.24 -43.42 24.19
C LYS A 52 -33.91 -42.07 23.94
N VAL A 53 -34.56 -41.93 22.78
CA VAL A 53 -35.44 -40.78 22.51
C VAL A 53 -36.78 -40.98 23.23
N SER A 54 -37.53 -39.91 23.49
CA SER A 54 -38.91 -40.03 23.97
C SER A 54 -39.77 -40.72 22.93
N ASP A 55 -40.77 -41.48 23.36
CA ASP A 55 -41.62 -42.27 22.46
C ASP A 55 -42.30 -41.39 21.40
N THR A 56 -42.63 -40.15 21.74
CA THR A 56 -43.28 -39.17 20.86
C THR A 56 -42.29 -38.27 20.09
N TYR A 57 -40.97 -38.49 20.18
CA TYR A 57 -39.97 -37.62 19.54
C TYR A 57 -40.18 -37.51 18.03
N PHE A 58 -40.31 -38.66 17.35
CA PHE A 58 -40.49 -38.69 15.90
C PHE A 58 -41.91 -38.33 15.46
N GLU A 59 -42.91 -38.52 16.34
CA GLU A 59 -44.30 -38.14 16.09
C GLU A 59 -44.45 -36.62 16.09
N ASN A 60 -43.82 -35.93 17.05
CA ASN A 60 -43.91 -34.48 17.19
C ASN A 60 -42.83 -33.73 16.38
N LEU A 61 -41.89 -34.44 15.75
CA LEU A 61 -40.75 -33.82 15.07
C LEU A 61 -41.20 -32.87 13.95
N GLU A 62 -42.19 -33.28 13.17
CA GLU A 62 -42.73 -32.46 12.08
C GLU A 62 -43.39 -31.18 12.62
N ASP A 63 -44.23 -31.32 13.63
CA ASP A 63 -44.91 -30.20 14.29
C ASP A 63 -43.92 -29.22 14.96
N ASP A 64 -42.88 -29.75 15.61
CA ASP A 64 -41.81 -28.96 16.24
C ASP A 64 -40.99 -28.19 15.20
N ILE A 65 -40.73 -28.80 14.04
CA ILE A 65 -40.07 -28.13 12.91
C ILE A 65 -40.97 -27.01 12.40
N PHE A 66 -42.25 -27.29 12.11
CA PHE A 66 -43.20 -26.29 11.64
C PHE A 66 -43.38 -25.14 12.63
N ALA A 67 -43.47 -25.42 13.93
CA ALA A 67 -43.56 -24.39 14.96
C ALA A 67 -42.35 -23.45 14.94
N LYS A 68 -41.15 -23.97 14.66
CA LYS A 68 -39.90 -23.20 14.57
C LYS A 68 -39.71 -22.45 13.26
N ILE A 69 -40.24 -22.95 12.14
CA ILE A 69 -40.10 -22.27 10.83
C ILE A 69 -41.24 -21.30 10.52
N VAL A 70 -42.44 -21.53 11.08
CA VAL A 70 -43.62 -20.68 10.87
C VAL A 70 -43.66 -19.52 11.86
N SER A 71 -43.15 -19.70 13.07
CA SER A 71 -43.03 -18.61 14.05
C SER A 71 -41.84 -17.73 13.69
N GLU A 72 -42.11 -16.44 13.54
CA GLU A 72 -41.17 -15.37 13.18
C GLU A 72 -40.85 -15.22 11.68
N LYS A 73 -41.90 -15.06 10.88
CA LYS A 73 -41.85 -13.95 9.92
C LYS A 73 -41.84 -12.63 10.72
N LYS A 74 -40.72 -12.34 11.39
CA LYS A 74 -40.46 -11.03 11.98
C LYS A 74 -40.74 -10.04 10.87
N GLU A 75 -41.77 -9.22 11.02
CA GLU A 75 -42.09 -8.18 10.05
C GLU A 75 -40.90 -7.21 10.02
N VAL A 76 -39.89 -7.56 9.23
CA VAL A 76 -38.79 -6.67 8.95
C VAL A 76 -39.46 -5.51 8.24
N LYS A 77 -39.45 -4.34 8.87
CA LYS A 77 -40.02 -3.12 8.31
C LYS A 77 -39.21 -2.75 7.08
N VAL A 78 -39.56 -3.37 5.95
CA VAL A 78 -39.00 -3.06 4.64
C VAL A 78 -39.50 -1.68 4.25
N ILE A 79 -38.68 -0.68 4.50
CA ILE A 79 -38.93 0.67 4.02
C ILE A 79 -38.74 0.67 2.51
N SER A 80 -39.80 1.01 1.76
CA SER A 80 -39.68 1.13 0.32
C SER A 80 -38.81 2.36 0.00
N LEU A 81 -37.73 2.16 -0.77
CA LEU A 81 -36.84 3.26 -1.20
C LEU A 81 -37.60 4.29 -2.05
N LYS A 82 -38.64 3.87 -2.76
CA LYS A 82 -39.49 4.73 -3.58
C LYS A 82 -40.16 5.81 -2.74
N ASP A 83 -40.75 5.46 -1.60
CA ASP A 83 -41.47 6.43 -0.75
C ASP A 83 -40.55 7.48 -0.12
N ARG A 84 -39.28 7.13 0.12
CA ARG A 84 -38.25 8.07 0.57
C ARG A 84 -37.78 8.97 -0.56
N LEU A 85 -37.58 8.41 -1.75
CA LEU A 85 -37.15 9.16 -2.91
C LEU A 85 -38.22 10.21 -3.32
N PHE A 86 -39.50 9.84 -3.34
CA PHE A 86 -40.58 10.78 -3.65
C PHE A 86 -40.67 11.97 -2.69
N LYS A 87 -40.31 11.78 -1.41
CA LYS A 87 -40.30 12.86 -0.42
C LYS A 87 -39.14 13.84 -0.59
N VAL A 88 -38.01 13.41 -1.16
CA VAL A 88 -36.83 14.27 -1.36
C VAL A 88 -36.82 14.97 -2.72
N ILE A 89 -37.61 14.51 -3.70
CA ILE A 89 -37.74 15.15 -5.03
C ILE A 89 -38.02 16.66 -4.97
N PRO A 90 -39.00 17.18 -4.20
CA PRO A 90 -39.29 18.61 -4.21
C PRO A 90 -38.14 19.45 -3.62
N PHE A 91 -37.45 18.94 -2.60
CA PHE A 91 -36.29 19.59 -2.00
C PHE A 91 -35.09 19.60 -2.95
N ALA A 92 -34.83 18.48 -3.62
CA ALA A 92 -33.77 18.37 -4.61
C ALA A 92 -34.04 19.30 -5.81
N ALA A 93 -35.28 19.34 -6.31
CA ALA A 93 -35.65 20.24 -7.40
C ALA A 93 -35.45 21.72 -7.03
N ALA A 94 -35.90 22.14 -5.83
CA ALA A 94 -35.68 23.50 -5.35
C ALA A 94 -34.19 23.83 -5.18
N ALA A 95 -33.40 22.92 -4.60
CA ALA A 95 -31.96 23.07 -4.45
C ALA A 95 -31.25 23.16 -5.81
N SER A 96 -31.66 22.35 -6.80
CA SER A 96 -31.11 22.42 -8.16
C SER A 96 -31.46 23.73 -8.86
N VAL A 97 -32.66 24.27 -8.67
CA VAL A 97 -33.04 25.58 -9.21
C VAL A 97 -32.25 26.70 -8.53
N VAL A 98 -32.12 26.67 -7.20
CA VAL A 98 -31.30 27.64 -6.44
C VAL A 98 -29.83 27.55 -6.83
N LEU A 99 -29.29 26.34 -7.00
CA LEU A 99 -27.92 26.12 -7.47
C LEU A 99 -27.74 26.62 -8.91
N PHE A 100 -28.69 26.35 -9.80
CA PHE A 100 -28.63 26.80 -11.18
C PHE A 100 -28.67 28.32 -11.28
N LEU A 101 -29.57 28.98 -10.55
CA LEU A 101 -29.63 30.44 -10.47
C LEU A 101 -28.40 31.01 -9.77
N GLY A 102 -27.92 30.35 -8.71
CA GLY A 102 -26.72 30.73 -7.98
C GLY A 102 -25.47 30.69 -8.87
N LEU A 103 -25.23 29.59 -9.58
CA LEU A 103 -24.10 29.43 -10.50
C LEU A 103 -24.22 30.33 -11.73
N ASN A 104 -25.43 30.58 -12.23
CA ASN A 104 -25.64 31.45 -13.39
C ASN A 104 -25.46 32.94 -13.06
N THR A 105 -25.81 33.37 -11.84
CA THR A 105 -25.64 34.75 -11.39
C THR A 105 -24.23 35.05 -10.85
N PHE A 106 -23.53 34.04 -10.34
CA PHE A 106 -22.14 34.15 -9.93
C PHE A 106 -21.23 33.94 -11.15
N ASN A 107 -20.94 35.01 -11.89
CA ASN A 107 -19.74 35.05 -12.73
C ASN A 107 -18.53 34.99 -11.78
N PHE A 108 -18.03 33.78 -11.51
CA PHE A 108 -16.66 33.62 -11.05
C PHE A 108 -15.79 34.17 -12.19
N SER A 109 -15.35 35.42 -12.05
CA SER A 109 -14.28 35.95 -12.88
C SER A 109 -13.10 35.01 -12.72
N THR A 110 -12.93 34.10 -13.69
CA THR A 110 -11.66 33.43 -13.90
C THR A 110 -10.61 34.53 -13.95
N GLU A 111 -9.60 34.36 -13.12
CA GLU A 111 -8.71 35.43 -12.66
C GLU A 111 -8.26 36.36 -13.79
N ASN A 112 -8.33 37.67 -13.55
CA ASN A 112 -7.42 38.58 -14.22
C ASN A 112 -6.02 38.15 -13.80
N THR A 113 -5.38 37.29 -14.59
CA THR A 113 -3.93 37.11 -14.52
C THR A 113 -3.35 38.49 -14.77
N ALA A 114 -2.81 39.13 -13.73
CA ALA A 114 -2.08 40.38 -13.88
C ALA A 114 -0.92 40.11 -14.83
N SER A 115 -1.09 40.44 -16.12
CA SER A 115 -0.05 40.32 -17.12
C SER A 115 1.01 41.39 -16.83
N LEU A 116 2.28 41.06 -17.04
CA LEU A 116 3.38 42.03 -16.97
C LEU A 116 3.17 43.20 -17.94
N ASP A 117 2.37 43.02 -19.00
CA ASP A 117 1.99 44.08 -19.95
C ASP A 117 1.13 45.19 -19.32
N SER A 118 0.57 44.95 -18.14
CA SER A 118 -0.26 45.93 -17.43
C SER A 118 0.54 46.84 -16.48
N LEU A 119 1.85 46.56 -16.32
CA LEU A 119 2.74 47.34 -15.48
C LEU A 119 3.28 48.55 -16.26
N SER A 120 3.34 49.72 -15.63
CA SER A 120 3.92 50.90 -16.26
C SER A 120 5.44 50.91 -16.11
N ASP A 121 6.13 51.62 -17.01
CA ASP A 121 7.59 51.78 -16.94
C ASP A 121 8.01 52.41 -15.59
N ASP A 122 7.25 53.38 -15.09
CA ASP A 122 7.49 54.03 -13.80
C ASP A 122 7.44 53.04 -12.61
N ASP A 123 6.54 52.05 -12.67
CA ASP A 123 6.41 51.02 -11.62
C ASP A 123 7.61 50.06 -11.64
N ILE A 124 8.12 49.73 -12.84
CA ILE A 124 9.31 48.89 -13.03
C ILE A 124 10.56 49.61 -12.49
N GLU A 125 10.72 50.90 -12.83
CA GLU A 125 11.83 51.71 -12.33
C GLU A 125 11.81 51.83 -10.80
N TYR A 126 10.64 52.07 -10.21
CA TYR A 126 10.49 52.09 -8.76
C TYR A 126 10.86 50.75 -8.11
N TRP A 127 10.47 49.64 -8.73
CA TRP A 127 10.84 48.31 -8.26
C TRP A 127 12.36 48.07 -8.35
N LEU A 128 13.00 48.50 -9.43
CA LEU A 128 14.46 48.39 -9.60
C LEU A 128 15.24 49.25 -8.59
N ASP A 129 14.79 50.46 -8.29
CA ASP A 129 15.46 51.33 -7.30
C ASP A 129 15.28 50.83 -5.87
N SER A 130 14.11 50.25 -5.57
CA SER A 130 13.81 49.70 -4.23
C SER A 130 14.43 48.34 -3.94
N ASN A 131 14.89 47.61 -4.96
CA ASN A 131 15.48 46.28 -4.80
C ASN A 131 16.97 46.27 -5.18
N THR A 132 17.81 45.75 -4.29
CA THR A 132 19.23 45.58 -4.59
C THR A 132 19.44 44.32 -5.43
N LEU A 133 19.80 44.48 -6.70
CA LEU A 133 20.13 43.34 -7.57
C LEU A 133 21.51 42.78 -7.23
N HIS A 134 21.58 41.48 -6.95
CA HIS A 134 22.85 40.79 -6.82
C HIS A 134 23.26 40.15 -8.14
N THR A 135 24.57 39.97 -8.35
CA THR A 135 25.12 39.34 -9.56
C THR A 135 24.56 37.94 -9.79
N SER A 136 24.21 37.21 -8.72
CA SER A 136 23.54 35.90 -8.80
C SER A 136 22.14 35.96 -9.41
N ASP A 137 21.41 37.05 -9.20
CA ASP A 137 20.05 37.23 -9.70
C ASP A 137 20.06 37.50 -11.21
N ILE A 138 21.10 38.19 -11.67
CA ILE A 138 21.35 38.42 -13.10
C ILE A 138 21.89 37.15 -13.76
N ALA A 139 22.78 36.42 -13.08
CA ALA A 139 23.36 35.18 -13.58
C ALA A 139 22.30 34.07 -13.78
N SER A 140 21.30 33.98 -12.90
CA SER A 140 20.23 32.97 -13.04
C SER A 140 19.32 33.22 -14.25
N VAL A 141 19.11 34.49 -14.63
CA VAL A 141 18.37 34.85 -15.84
C VAL A 141 19.24 34.70 -17.10
N LEU A 142 20.52 35.09 -17.01
CA LEU A 142 21.48 34.97 -18.11
C LEU A 142 21.85 33.51 -18.44
N GLU A 143 21.91 32.61 -17.47
CA GLU A 143 22.27 31.20 -17.70
C GLU A 143 21.29 30.52 -18.68
N GLU A 144 20.03 30.95 -18.71
CA GLU A 144 19.02 30.40 -19.62
C GLU A 144 19.16 30.95 -21.05
N ASP A 145 19.57 32.22 -21.23
CA ASP A 145 19.75 32.87 -22.54
C ASP A 145 21.13 32.58 -23.20
N ILE A 146 22.18 32.30 -22.42
CA ILE A 146 23.54 32.08 -22.96
C ILE A 146 23.75 30.62 -23.41
N LEU A 147 22.92 29.68 -22.97
CA LEU A 147 23.03 28.27 -23.35
C LEU A 147 22.51 27.99 -24.78
N ASP A 148 21.78 28.91 -25.40
CA ASP A 148 21.42 28.87 -26.82
C ASP A 148 22.59 29.37 -27.71
N GLU A 149 23.47 28.42 -28.02
CA GLU A 149 24.42 28.39 -29.15
C GLU A 149 25.34 29.60 -29.42
N ASN A 150 26.64 29.39 -29.16
CA ASN A 150 27.76 29.79 -30.04
C ASN A 150 28.00 31.28 -30.35
N ALA A 151 27.32 32.24 -29.71
CA ALA A 151 27.50 33.67 -29.99
C ALA A 151 28.93 34.19 -29.73
N PHE A 152 29.67 33.57 -28.79
CA PHE A 152 31.06 33.94 -28.50
C PHE A 152 32.10 33.21 -29.34
N TYR A 153 31.73 32.15 -30.07
CA TYR A 153 32.69 31.35 -30.87
C TYR A 153 33.06 32.03 -32.20
N PHE A 154 32.26 33.02 -32.65
CA PHE A 154 32.48 33.78 -33.89
C PHE A 154 33.01 35.20 -33.67
N ALA A 155 33.29 35.59 -32.43
CA ALA A 155 34.01 36.83 -32.18
C ALA A 155 35.47 36.65 -32.62
N ASP A 156 35.76 36.99 -33.88
CA ASP A 156 37.12 37.09 -34.38
C ASP A 156 37.71 38.37 -33.79
N ILE A 157 38.28 38.24 -32.59
CA ILE A 157 38.88 39.37 -31.88
C ILE A 157 40.24 39.63 -32.52
N GLU A 158 40.39 40.79 -33.17
CA GLU A 158 41.65 41.20 -33.77
C GLU A 158 42.71 41.46 -32.68
N ASP A 159 43.94 41.00 -32.92
CA ASP A 159 45.06 41.06 -31.97
C ASP A 159 45.36 42.51 -31.53
N GLU A 160 45.21 43.48 -32.43
CA GLU A 160 45.37 44.92 -32.15
C GLU A 160 44.35 45.43 -31.10
N SER A 161 43.13 44.88 -31.09
CA SER A 161 42.11 45.24 -30.10
C SER A 161 42.41 44.65 -28.72
N ILE A 162 43.07 43.48 -28.68
CA ILE A 162 43.54 42.87 -27.43
C ILE A 162 44.74 43.64 -26.91
N GLU A 163 45.67 44.03 -27.78
CA GLU A 163 46.85 44.81 -27.43
C GLU A 163 46.45 46.19 -26.87
N ASP A 164 45.49 46.87 -27.48
CA ASP A 164 44.99 48.16 -26.99
C ASP A 164 44.26 48.01 -25.64
N TYR A 165 43.50 46.92 -25.44
CA TYR A 165 42.90 46.60 -24.15
C TYR A 165 43.93 46.30 -23.05
N ILE A 166 45.00 45.55 -23.38
CA ILE A 166 46.09 45.28 -22.44
C ILE A 166 46.89 46.54 -22.12
N ASN A 167 47.00 47.47 -23.05
CA ASN A 167 47.76 48.70 -22.86
C ASN A 167 46.94 49.85 -22.28
N THR A 168 45.61 49.74 -22.23
CA THR A 168 44.75 50.74 -21.59
C THR A 168 44.90 50.64 -20.07
N ASP A 169 45.58 51.64 -19.53
CA ASP A 169 46.00 51.89 -18.15
C ASP A 169 45.54 50.91 -17.04
N ASP A 170 46.56 50.30 -16.44
CA ASP A 170 46.61 49.60 -15.14
C ASP A 170 46.55 48.06 -15.12
N ASN A 171 47.29 47.41 -16.04
CA ASN A 171 47.63 45.97 -15.93
C ASN A 171 48.80 45.66 -14.96
N SER A 172 49.09 46.57 -14.03
CA SER A 172 50.10 46.37 -12.98
C SER A 172 49.78 45.19 -12.05
N TYR A 173 48.50 44.80 -11.96
CA TYR A 173 48.02 43.65 -11.20
C TYR A 173 48.35 42.30 -11.86
N LEU A 174 48.29 42.20 -13.20
CA LEU A 174 48.58 40.94 -13.91
C LEU A 174 50.08 40.59 -13.91
N LEU A 175 50.96 41.59 -13.96
CA LEU A 175 52.42 41.38 -13.96
C LEU A 175 52.98 41.03 -12.57
N ASN A 176 52.29 41.39 -11.49
CA ASN A 176 52.71 41.04 -10.13
C ASN A 176 52.43 39.57 -9.76
N GLU A 177 51.48 38.92 -10.44
CA GLU A 177 51.14 37.50 -10.21
C GLU A 177 52.12 36.53 -10.90
N LEU A 178 52.83 36.96 -11.94
CA LEU A 178 53.79 36.13 -12.69
C LEU A 178 55.22 36.14 -12.11
N LYS A 179 55.46 36.91 -11.05
CA LYS A 179 56.79 37.03 -10.42
C LYS A 179 56.91 36.31 -9.08
N GLU A 180 55.93 35.48 -8.74
CA GLU A 180 56.02 34.45 -7.70
C GLU A 180 56.26 33.06 -8.32
#